data_AF-T2JDW3-F1
#
_entry.id   AF-T2JDW3-F1
#
_cell.length_a   1.000
_cell.length_b   1.000
_cell.length_c   1.000
_cell.angle_alpha   90.00
_cell.angle_beta   90.00
_cell.angle_gamma   90.00
#
_symmetry.space_group_name_H-M   'P 1'
#
loop_
_entity.id
_entity.type
_entity.pdbx_description
1 polymer ?
#
loop_
_entity_poly.entity_id
_entity_poly.type
_entity_poly.pdbx_seq_one_letter_code
_entity_poly.pdbx_strand_id
1 'polypeptide(L)'
;MLHPGWLIGFDFASQTNNLSKKAVESLLDKDELILHDLRKVGKRTRYNMELFTQFYDHIYQTYVTDVKGIQSILGDIQDSFVLAEFLNEICDDNILSNLPTFCETLQDSRYQKWQEWENLQQKFLNHQTRKNLYLTILEPCFSNSQKVVEEIVATNIP
;
A
#
# COMPACT_ATOMS: atom_id res chain seq x y z
N MET A 1 -17.69 -1.71 4.15
CA MET A 1 -17.57 -1.04 2.84
C MET A 1 -16.10 -0.92 2.49
N LEU A 2 -15.75 -0.97 1.20
CA LEU A 2 -14.38 -0.68 0.74
C LEU A 2 -14.08 0.81 0.94
N HIS A 3 -12.86 1.13 1.34
CA HIS A 3 -12.40 2.52 1.44
C HIS A 3 -12.46 3.19 0.05
N PRO A 4 -12.97 4.44 -0.08
CA PRO A 4 -13.14 5.10 -1.38
C PRO A 4 -11.84 5.22 -2.19
N GLY A 5 -10.70 5.34 -1.50
CA GLY A 5 -9.39 5.38 -2.14
C GLY A 5 -9.06 4.16 -3.04
N TRP A 6 -9.71 3.01 -2.83
CA TRP A 6 -9.55 1.86 -3.73
C TRP A 6 -10.13 2.10 -5.12
N LEU A 7 -11.03 3.07 -5.29
CA LEU A 7 -11.70 3.35 -6.56
C LEU A 7 -11.04 4.49 -7.35
N ILE A 8 -10.00 5.14 -6.80
CA ILE A 8 -9.30 6.24 -7.47
C ILE A 8 -8.59 5.69 -8.70
N GLY A 9 -8.84 6.33 -9.85
CA GLY A 9 -8.28 5.93 -11.14
C GLY A 9 -8.78 4.60 -11.68
N PHE A 10 -9.73 3.94 -11.01
CA PHE A 10 -10.31 2.69 -11.48
C PHE A 10 -11.52 2.95 -12.37
N ASP A 11 -11.45 2.46 -13.61
CA ASP A 11 -12.59 2.49 -14.52
C ASP A 11 -13.32 1.14 -14.53
N PHE A 12 -14.56 1.14 -14.05
CA PHE A 12 -15.42 -0.04 -14.05
C PHE A 12 -15.82 -0.50 -15.45
N ALA A 13 -15.84 0.40 -16.45
CA ALA A 13 -16.25 0.07 -17.80
C ALA A 13 -15.17 -0.72 -18.54
N SER A 14 -13.92 -0.27 -18.45
CA SER A 14 -12.78 -0.95 -19.07
C SER A 14 -12.17 -2.03 -18.18
N GLN A 15 -12.43 -2.05 -16.87
CA GLN A 15 -11.72 -2.87 -15.87
C GLN A 15 -10.19 -2.72 -15.96
N THR A 16 -9.71 -1.61 -16.52
CA THR A 16 -8.30 -1.30 -16.71
C THR A 16 -8.02 0.14 -16.30
N ASN A 17 -6.81 0.39 -15.83
CA ASN A 17 -6.39 1.71 -15.39
C ASN A 17 -5.34 2.29 -16.34
N ASN A 18 -5.62 2.31 -17.64
CA ASN A 18 -4.62 2.72 -18.62
C ASN A 18 -4.56 4.26 -18.75
N LEU A 19 -4.26 4.92 -17.62
CA LEU A 19 -4.13 6.37 -17.53
C LEU A 19 -2.77 6.81 -18.03
N SER A 20 -2.74 7.88 -18.83
CA SER A 20 -1.47 8.52 -19.22
C SER A 20 -0.79 9.16 -18.00
N LYS A 21 0.55 9.32 -18.03
CA LYS A 21 1.33 10.01 -17.00
C LYS A 21 0.68 11.34 -16.57
N LYS A 22 0.29 12.18 -17.53
CA LYS A 22 -0.36 13.48 -17.25
C LYS A 22 -1.71 13.33 -16.54
N ALA A 23 -2.50 12.32 -16.90
CA ALA A 23 -3.78 12.05 -16.25
C ALA A 23 -3.58 11.54 -14.81
N VAL A 24 -2.58 10.68 -14.59
CA VAL A 24 -2.20 10.21 -13.26
C VAL A 24 -1.76 11.37 -12.37
N GLU A 25 -0.89 12.26 -12.85
CA GLU A 25 -0.45 13.43 -12.08
C GLU A 25 -1.63 14.29 -11.63
N SER A 26 -2.53 14.64 -12.55
CA SER A 26 -3.73 15.41 -12.22
C SER A 26 -4.67 14.69 -11.25
N LEU A 27 -4.75 13.36 -11.32
CA LEU A 27 -5.55 12.54 -10.42
C LEU A 27 -4.95 12.52 -9.02
N LEU A 28 -3.64 12.32 -8.92
CA LEU A 28 -2.91 12.30 -7.66
C LEU A 28 -3.00 13.66 -6.94
N ASP A 29 -2.86 14.77 -7.67
CA ASP A 29 -3.04 16.13 -7.11
C ASP A 29 -4.44 16.32 -6.53
N LYS A 30 -5.46 15.85 -7.26
CA LYS A 30 -6.86 16.05 -6.91
C LYS A 30 -7.29 15.19 -5.71
N ASP A 31 -6.86 13.94 -5.68
CA ASP A 31 -7.34 12.93 -4.73
C ASP A 31 -6.28 12.58 -3.65
N GLU A 32 -5.26 13.43 -3.47
CA GLU A 32 -4.17 13.29 -2.49
C GLU A 32 -4.71 12.92 -1.10
N LEU A 33 -5.68 13.67 -0.59
CA LEU A 33 -6.24 13.47 0.75
C LEU A 33 -6.88 12.09 0.92
N ILE A 34 -7.54 11.58 -0.13
CA ILE A 34 -8.22 10.28 -0.10
C ILE A 34 -7.19 9.15 -0.18
N LEU A 35 -6.12 9.30 -0.99
CA LEU A 35 -5.00 8.35 -1.03
C LEU A 35 -4.23 8.35 0.28
N HIS A 36 -4.04 9.52 0.90
CA HIS A 36 -3.42 9.65 2.21
C HIS A 36 -4.23 8.93 3.30
N ASP A 37 -5.57 9.04 3.28
CA ASP A 37 -6.42 8.29 4.22
C ASP A 37 -6.36 6.78 3.97
N LEU A 38 -6.33 6.35 2.69
CA LEU A 38 -6.14 4.96 2.33
C LEU A 38 -4.81 4.41 2.88
N ARG A 39 -3.73 5.20 2.81
CA ARG A 39 -2.43 4.85 3.39
C ARG A 39 -2.53 4.67 4.91
N LYS A 40 -3.25 5.53 5.64
CA LYS A 40 -3.47 5.36 7.08
C LYS A 40 -4.18 4.04 7.39
N VAL A 41 -5.21 3.72 6.61
CA VAL A 41 -5.92 2.44 6.72
C VAL A 41 -4.98 1.27 6.44
N GLY A 42 -4.18 1.33 5.36
CA GLY A 42 -3.17 0.33 5.02
C GLY A 42 -2.15 0.09 6.15
N LYS A 43 -1.63 1.17 6.75
CA LYS A 43 -0.72 1.11 7.90
C LYS A 43 -1.35 0.43 9.11
N ARG A 44 -2.59 0.80 9.46
CA ARG A 44 -3.34 0.18 10.56
C ARG A 44 -3.61 -1.30 10.30
N THR A 45 -4.02 -1.64 9.08
CA THR A 45 -4.25 -3.04 8.66
C THR A 45 -2.96 -3.85 8.76
N ARG A 46 -1.84 -3.34 8.26
CA ARG A 46 -0.54 -4.03 8.38
C ARG A 46 -0.18 -4.32 9.83
N TYR A 47 -0.25 -3.31 10.71
CA TYR A 47 0.09 -3.51 12.12
C TYR A 47 -0.79 -4.56 12.81
N ASN A 48 -2.09 -4.52 12.55
CA ASN A 48 -3.00 -5.54 13.05
C ASN A 48 -2.62 -6.90 12.50
N MET A 49 -2.32 -7.01 11.20
CA MET A 49 -2.02 -8.29 10.59
C MET A 49 -0.69 -8.88 11.07
N GLU A 50 0.35 -8.04 11.21
CA GLU A 50 1.68 -8.44 11.70
C GLU A 50 1.61 -9.07 13.10
N LEU A 51 0.77 -8.54 13.98
CA LEU A 51 0.58 -9.05 15.35
C LEU A 51 0.17 -10.53 15.39
N PHE A 52 -0.61 -10.98 14.41
CA PHE A 52 -1.15 -12.35 14.39
C PHE A 52 -0.36 -13.32 13.51
N THR A 53 0.74 -12.90 12.89
CA THR A 53 1.51 -13.73 11.93
C THR A 53 1.89 -15.11 12.47
N GLN A 54 2.15 -15.25 13.78
CA GLN A 54 2.48 -16.53 14.41
C GLN A 54 1.34 -17.57 14.40
N PHE A 55 0.09 -17.13 14.20
CA PHE A 55 -1.10 -17.99 14.23
C PHE A 55 -1.58 -18.37 12.82
N TYR A 56 -0.85 -18.02 11.77
CA TYR A 56 -1.27 -18.28 10.40
C TYR A 56 -0.12 -18.82 9.56
N ASP A 57 -0.47 -19.51 8.47
CA ASP A 57 0.46 -20.08 7.52
C ASP A 57 0.89 -19.07 6.43
N HIS A 58 1.77 -19.55 5.53
CA HIS A 58 2.39 -18.78 4.45
C HIS A 58 1.42 -17.98 3.57
N ILE A 59 0.15 -18.41 3.46
CA ILE A 59 -0.87 -17.69 2.68
C ILE A 59 -1.16 -16.35 3.34
N TYR A 60 -1.31 -16.33 4.67
CA TYR A 60 -1.51 -15.10 5.42
C TYR A 60 -0.31 -14.15 5.32
N GLN A 61 0.92 -14.67 5.41
CA GLN A 61 2.10 -13.81 5.29
C GLN A 61 2.27 -13.21 3.88
N THR A 62 1.75 -13.89 2.85
CA THR A 62 1.66 -13.31 1.51
C THR A 62 0.77 -12.07 1.51
N TYR A 63 -0.41 -12.14 2.16
CA TYR A 63 -1.29 -10.97 2.30
C TYR A 63 -0.68 -9.86 3.18
N VAL A 64 0.04 -10.20 4.27
CA VAL A 64 0.80 -9.21 5.06
C VAL A 64 1.80 -8.46 4.17
N THR A 65 2.50 -9.20 3.30
CA THR A 65 3.47 -8.64 2.35
C THR A 65 2.79 -7.72 1.34
N ASP A 66 1.62 -8.12 0.82
CA ASP A 66 0.84 -7.27 -0.09
C ASP A 66 0.40 -5.96 0.59
N VAL A 67 -0.13 -6.02 1.82
CA VAL A 67 -0.55 -4.82 2.56
C VAL A 67 0.64 -3.93 2.89
N LYS A 68 1.81 -4.52 3.16
CA LYS A 68 3.07 -3.77 3.30
C LYS A 68 3.45 -3.08 1.99
N GLY A 69 3.30 -3.75 0.85
CA GLY A 69 3.48 -3.17 -0.48
C GLY A 69 2.59 -1.96 -0.69
N ILE A 70 1.29 -2.08 -0.39
CA ILE A 70 0.33 -0.97 -0.48
C ILE A 70 0.78 0.22 0.36
N GLN A 71 1.14 -0.01 1.63
CA GLN A 71 1.60 1.07 2.51
C GLN A 71 2.87 1.75 1.99
N SER A 72 3.82 0.96 1.46
CA SER A 72 5.10 1.47 0.94
C SER A 72 4.87 2.32 -0.29
N ILE A 73 4.14 1.80 -1.29
CA ILE A 73 3.91 2.48 -2.57
C ILE A 73 3.13 3.78 -2.37
N LEU A 74 2.05 3.74 -1.56
CA LEU A 74 1.31 4.96 -1.23
C LEU A 74 2.15 5.95 -0.40
N GLY A 75 3.12 5.44 0.35
CA GLY A 75 4.14 6.26 1.02
C GLY A 75 5.03 6.97 0.03
N ASP A 76 5.63 6.25 -0.92
CA ASP A 76 6.52 6.82 -1.93
C ASP A 76 5.82 7.89 -2.79
N ILE A 77 4.55 7.66 -3.15
CA ILE A 77 3.71 8.65 -3.85
C ILE A 77 3.54 9.91 -2.99
N GLN A 78 3.17 9.75 -1.71
CA GLN A 78 2.96 10.86 -0.79
C GLN A 78 4.26 11.63 -0.51
N ASP A 79 5.36 10.93 -0.27
CA ASP A 79 6.66 11.53 0.06
C ASP A 79 7.16 12.41 -1.10
N SER A 80 6.81 12.06 -2.35
CA SER A 80 7.08 12.90 -3.53
C SER A 80 6.31 14.22 -3.52
N PHE A 81 5.08 14.25 -2.98
CA PHE A 81 4.31 15.49 -2.80
C PHE A 81 4.90 16.35 -1.69
N VAL A 82 5.17 15.74 -0.54
CA VAL A 82 5.76 16.43 0.61
C VAL A 82 7.12 17.03 0.25
N LEU A 83 7.95 16.34 -0.53
CA LEU A 83 9.22 16.85 -1.01
C LEU A 83 9.04 18.07 -1.94
N ALA A 84 8.08 18.03 -2.86
CA ALA A 84 7.80 19.15 -3.76
C ALA A 84 7.28 20.39 -2.99
N GLU A 85 6.38 20.19 -2.04
CA GLU A 85 5.89 21.25 -1.14
C GLU A 85 7.02 21.84 -0.30
N PHE A 86 7.82 20.99 0.35
CA PHE A 86 8.96 21.40 1.17
C PHE A 86 9.97 22.25 0.39
N LEU A 87 10.25 21.90 -0.87
CA LEU A 87 11.15 22.68 -1.72
C LEU A 87 10.56 24.05 -2.08
N ASN A 88 9.24 24.12 -2.35
CA ASN A 88 8.57 25.40 -2.57
C ASN A 88 8.53 26.27 -1.30
N GLU A 89 8.49 25.67 -0.11
CA GLU A 89 8.46 26.42 1.15
C GLU A 89 9.83 27.01 1.53
N ILE A 90 10.91 26.28 1.25
CA ILE A 90 12.27 26.64 1.71
C ILE A 90 13.04 27.45 0.68
N CYS A 91 12.78 27.23 -0.60
CA CYS A 91 13.33 28.04 -1.66
C CYS A 91 12.32 29.12 -2.06
N ASP A 92 12.78 30.23 -2.62
CA ASP A 92 11.88 31.27 -3.14
C ASP A 92 10.81 30.65 -4.05
N ASP A 93 9.60 31.22 -4.00
CA ASP A 93 8.50 30.84 -4.87
C ASP A 93 9.00 30.67 -6.31
N ASN A 94 8.76 29.50 -6.91
CA ASN A 94 9.19 29.05 -8.24
C ASN A 94 10.55 28.32 -8.36
N ILE A 95 11.16 27.82 -7.28
CA ILE A 95 12.37 26.97 -7.42
C ILE A 95 12.14 25.77 -8.34
N LEU A 96 10.96 25.16 -8.28
CA LEU A 96 10.60 24.01 -9.11
C LEU A 96 10.54 24.37 -10.60
N SER A 97 10.20 25.62 -10.94
CA SER A 97 10.25 26.13 -12.31
C SER A 97 11.70 26.25 -12.83
N ASN A 98 12.66 26.43 -11.93
CA ASN A 98 14.09 26.50 -12.24
C ASN A 98 14.77 25.11 -12.25
N LEU A 99 14.06 24.05 -11.84
CA LEU A 99 14.57 22.68 -11.77
C LEU A 99 13.72 21.71 -12.60
N PRO A 100 13.58 21.92 -13.93
CA PRO A 100 12.68 21.15 -14.77
C PRO A 100 12.99 19.65 -14.79
N THR A 101 14.27 19.28 -14.83
CA THR A 101 14.70 17.87 -14.80
C THR A 101 14.33 17.16 -13.50
N PHE A 102 14.40 17.89 -12.38
CA PHE A 102 14.02 17.35 -11.07
C PHE A 102 12.50 17.12 -11.01
N CYS A 103 11.71 18.10 -11.45
CA CYS A 103 10.26 17.97 -11.55
C CYS A 103 9.84 16.81 -12.44
N GLU A 104 10.49 16.64 -13.59
CA GLU A 104 10.23 15.52 -14.50
C GLU A 104 10.56 14.18 -13.84
N THR A 105 11.69 14.10 -13.14
CA THR A 105 12.12 12.90 -12.38
C THR A 105 11.13 12.55 -11.27
N LEU A 106 10.62 13.54 -10.54
CA LEU A 106 9.59 13.31 -9.51
C LEU A 106 8.30 12.77 -10.12
N GLN A 107 7.84 13.36 -11.23
CA GLN A 107 6.65 12.89 -11.94
C GLN A 107 6.84 11.48 -12.51
N ASP A 108 8.03 11.14 -13.03
CA ASP A 108 8.33 9.77 -13.48
C ASP A 108 8.29 8.79 -12.33
N SER A 109 8.88 9.15 -11.19
CA SER A 109 8.86 8.32 -9.98
C SER A 109 7.43 8.07 -9.48
N ARG A 110 6.60 9.14 -9.39
CA ARG A 110 5.19 9.01 -9.03
C ARG A 110 4.42 8.12 -10.00
N TYR A 111 4.64 8.29 -11.30
CA TYR A 111 3.96 7.49 -12.30
C TYR A 111 4.36 6.01 -12.23
N GLN A 112 5.64 5.69 -12.04
CA GLN A 112 6.09 4.31 -11.81
C GLN A 112 5.44 3.70 -10.57
N LYS A 113 5.40 4.47 -9.46
CA LYS A 113 4.75 4.02 -8.22
C LYS A 113 3.26 3.85 -8.37
N TRP A 114 2.61 4.69 -9.18
CA TRP A 114 1.22 4.52 -9.54
C TRP A 114 0.97 3.19 -10.27
N GLN A 115 1.82 2.82 -11.22
CA GLN A 115 1.72 1.52 -11.92
C GLN A 115 1.91 0.33 -10.96
N GLU A 116 2.83 0.43 -9.99
CA GLU A 116 2.98 -0.56 -8.92
C GLU A 116 1.72 -0.65 -8.06
N TRP A 117 1.13 0.50 -7.70
CA TRP A 117 -0.10 0.61 -6.93
C TRP A 117 -1.28 -0.05 -7.66
N GLU A 118 -1.44 0.19 -8.96
CA GLU A 118 -2.53 -0.36 -9.77
C GLU A 118 -2.56 -1.89 -9.74
N ASN A 119 -1.41 -2.55 -9.75
CA ASN A 119 -1.34 -4.01 -9.66
C ASN A 119 -1.94 -4.53 -8.34
N LEU A 120 -1.61 -3.89 -7.22
CA LEU A 120 -2.17 -4.25 -5.91
C LEU A 120 -3.63 -3.81 -5.78
N GLN A 121 -3.98 -2.65 -6.35
CA GLN A 121 -5.35 -2.16 -6.42
C GLN A 121 -6.26 -3.19 -7.11
N GLN A 122 -5.90 -3.64 -8.31
CA GLN A 122 -6.65 -4.64 -9.07
C GLN A 122 -6.76 -5.96 -8.29
N LYS A 123 -5.65 -6.41 -7.68
CA LYS A 123 -5.63 -7.62 -6.85
C LYS A 123 -6.67 -7.56 -5.73
N PHE A 124 -6.78 -6.46 -5.00
CA PHE A 124 -7.74 -6.33 -3.90
C PHE A 124 -9.12 -5.81 -4.31
N LEU A 125 -9.28 -5.25 -5.51
CA LEU A 125 -10.58 -4.99 -6.13
C LEU A 125 -11.25 -6.28 -6.64
N ASN A 126 -10.48 -7.33 -6.90
CA ASN A 126 -11.01 -8.66 -7.18
C ASN A 126 -11.74 -9.25 -5.96
N HIS A 127 -13.01 -9.64 -6.15
CA HIS A 127 -13.83 -10.23 -5.10
C HIS A 127 -13.27 -11.55 -4.56
N GLN A 128 -12.71 -12.40 -5.42
CA GLN A 128 -12.14 -13.68 -5.02
C GLN A 128 -10.95 -13.50 -4.10
N THR A 129 -10.05 -12.54 -4.38
CA THR A 129 -8.94 -12.21 -3.48
C THR A 129 -9.44 -11.81 -2.09
N ARG A 130 -10.44 -10.93 -2.03
CA ARG A 130 -11.01 -10.51 -0.73
C ARG A 130 -11.67 -11.66 0.01
N LYS A 131 -12.39 -12.54 -0.71
CA LYS A 131 -12.99 -13.74 -0.13
C LYS A 131 -11.93 -14.69 0.41
N ASN A 132 -10.85 -14.91 -0.33
CA ASN A 132 -9.74 -15.76 0.09
C ASN A 132 -9.07 -15.20 1.35
N LEU A 133 -8.76 -13.89 1.38
CA LEU A 133 -8.22 -13.24 2.58
C LEU A 133 -9.16 -13.42 3.79
N TYR A 134 -10.46 -13.23 3.60
CA TYR A 134 -11.46 -13.44 4.65
C TYR A 134 -11.43 -14.88 5.20
N LEU A 135 -11.42 -15.88 4.31
CA LEU A 135 -11.32 -17.29 4.71
C LEU A 135 -10.00 -17.59 5.44
N THR A 136 -8.87 -17.08 4.94
CA THR A 136 -7.57 -17.21 5.61
C THR A 136 -7.61 -16.64 7.04
N ILE A 137 -8.27 -15.51 7.26
CA ILE A 137 -8.40 -14.92 8.61
C ILE A 137 -9.25 -15.80 9.53
N LEU A 138 -10.28 -16.47 9.01
CA LEU A 138 -11.15 -17.36 9.80
C LEU A 138 -10.50 -18.68 10.20
N GLU A 139 -9.41 -19.08 9.54
CA GLU A 139 -8.73 -20.36 9.74
C GLU A 139 -7.31 -20.18 10.29
N PRO A 140 -7.14 -19.75 11.56
CA PRO A 140 -5.83 -19.71 12.20
C PRO A 140 -5.25 -21.12 12.35
N CYS A 141 -3.96 -21.26 12.04
CA CYS A 141 -3.19 -22.47 12.18
C CYS A 141 -2.45 -22.46 13.54
N PHE A 142 -3.02 -23.14 14.53
CA PHE A 142 -2.44 -23.26 15.87
C PHE A 142 -1.27 -24.27 15.98
N SER A 143 -0.96 -24.97 14.88
CA SER A 143 0.09 -26.00 14.85
C SER A 143 1.49 -25.43 15.16
N ASN A 144 1.75 -24.15 14.84
CA ASN A 144 3.00 -23.48 15.20
C ASN A 144 3.06 -23.04 16.67
N SER A 145 1.91 -22.76 17.29
CA SER A 145 1.83 -22.35 18.69
C SER A 145 2.21 -23.51 19.63
N GLN A 146 1.87 -24.74 19.26
CA GLN A 146 2.28 -25.95 20.01
C GLN A 146 3.78 -26.16 19.99
N LYS A 147 4.47 -25.96 18.84
CA LYS A 147 5.93 -26.07 18.76
C LYS A 147 6.65 -25.04 19.63
N VAL A 148 6.17 -23.79 19.65
CA VAL A 148 6.76 -22.73 20.50
C VAL A 148 6.58 -23.04 21.98
N VAL A 149 5.41 -23.57 22.39
CA VAL A 149 5.17 -24.00 23.77
C VAL A 149 6.03 -25.23 24.12
N GLU A 150 6.17 -26.19 23.21
CA GLU A 150 7.03 -27.37 23.39
C GLU A 150 8.53 -27.02 23.47
N GLU A 151 9.02 -26.06 22.66
CA GLU A 151 10.41 -25.58 22.73
C GLU A 151 10.72 -24.84 24.04
N ILE A 152 9.78 -24.03 24.55
CA ILE A 152 9.91 -23.32 25.84
C ILE A 152 9.88 -24.32 27.01
N VAL A 153 9.10 -25.40 26.91
CA VAL A 153 9.06 -26.46 27.92
C VAL A 153 10.32 -27.34 27.85
N ALA A 154 10.86 -27.60 26.65
CA ALA A 154 12.06 -28.41 26.46
C ALA A 154 13.36 -27.72 26.91
N THR A 155 13.42 -26.39 26.90
CA THR A 155 14.59 -25.62 27.38
C THR A 155 14.59 -25.34 28.89
N ASN A 156 13.51 -25.68 29.61
CA ASN A 156 13.34 -25.43 31.04
C ASN A 156 13.32 -26.70 31.91
N ILE A 157 13.92 -27.80 31.45
CA ILE A 157 14.12 -29.00 32.29
C ILE A 157 15.50 -28.90 32.97
N PRO A 158 15.59 -28.81 34.31
CA PRO A 158 16.86 -28.81 35.04
C PRO A 158 17.59 -30.16 34.97
#